data_AF-A0AAX1MML1-F1
#
_entry.id   AF-A0AAX1MML1-F1
#
_cell.length_a   1.000
_cell.length_b   1.000
_cell.length_c   1.000
_cell.angle_alpha   90.00
_cell.angle_beta   90.00
_cell.angle_gamma   90.00
#
_symmetry.space_group_name_H-M   'P 1'
#
loop_
_entity.id
_entity.type
_entity.pdbx_description
1 polymer ?
#
loop_
_entity_poly.entity_id
_entity_poly.type
_entity_poly.pdbx_seq_one_letter_code
_entity_poly.pdbx_strand_id
1 'polypeptide(L)'
;MNNAHFKLECFKNGLYSPEQVIGFYNTIYKGNTKFNKRDAQLWMNGKSWGIYVIDQTAIEMINMLNKIRSELIADEKKRIEKNKPRYTKMFKAEVDLWEVHKELINLPLNFFHSILIEMNMFEVEYYGNLSILEDDKNEY
;
A
#
# COMPACT_ATOMS: atom_id res chain seq x y z
N MET A 1 11.36 17.40 -1.53
CA MET A 1 9.92 17.14 -1.28
C MET A 1 9.49 17.95 -0.06
N ASN A 2 8.39 18.71 -0.13
CA ASN A 2 7.85 19.44 1.04
C ASN A 2 6.79 18.59 1.79
N ASN A 3 6.36 19.01 2.99
CA ASN A 3 5.41 18.26 3.84
C ASN A 3 4.07 17.98 3.16
N ALA A 4 3.53 18.95 2.41
CA ALA A 4 2.28 18.77 1.67
C ALA A 4 2.41 17.70 0.58
N HIS A 5 3.49 17.75 -0.21
CA HIS A 5 3.79 16.76 -1.23
C HIS A 5 4.04 15.38 -0.61
N PHE A 6 4.85 15.30 0.45
CA PHE A 6 5.11 14.05 1.17
C PHE A 6 3.83 13.40 1.69
N LYS A 7 2.93 14.18 2.29
CA LYS A 7 1.63 13.70 2.76
C LYS A 7 0.78 13.14 1.60
N LEU A 8 0.71 13.86 0.48
CA LEU A 8 -0.03 13.40 -0.69
C LEU A 8 0.52 12.08 -1.22
N GLU A 9 1.83 11.96 -1.33
CA GLU A 9 2.47 10.71 -1.78
C GLU A 9 2.27 9.57 -0.77
N CYS A 10 2.29 9.83 0.54
CA CYS A 10 1.92 8.81 1.54
C CYS A 10 0.49 8.29 1.30
N PHE A 11 -0.47 9.20 1.10
CA PHE A 11 -1.87 8.84 0.90
C PHE A 11 -2.11 8.08 -0.40
N LYS A 12 -1.45 8.48 -1.49
CA LYS A 12 -1.48 7.73 -2.76
C LYS A 12 -1.00 6.29 -2.59
N ASN A 13 -0.05 6.06 -1.69
CA ASN A 13 0.52 4.74 -1.40
C ASN A 13 -0.18 4.00 -0.24
N GLY A 14 -1.35 4.45 0.21
CA GLY A 14 -2.10 3.75 1.26
C GLY A 14 -1.58 3.96 2.69
N LEU A 15 -0.66 4.92 2.91
CA LEU A 15 -0.12 5.28 4.22
C LEU A 15 -0.88 6.50 4.78
N TYR A 16 -2.04 6.25 5.37
CA TYR A 16 -2.99 7.29 5.78
C TYR A 16 -2.73 7.91 7.16
N SER A 17 -1.82 7.34 7.94
CA SER A 17 -1.49 7.78 9.29
C SER A 17 0.02 7.79 9.56
N PRO A 18 0.50 8.62 10.50
CA PRO A 18 1.90 8.60 10.93
C PRO A 18 2.37 7.22 11.41
N GLU A 19 1.49 6.46 12.06
CA GLU A 19 1.73 5.09 12.50
C GLU A 19 2.04 4.16 11.34
N GLN A 20 1.28 4.26 10.25
CA GLN A 20 1.53 3.46 9.04
C GLN A 20 2.84 3.86 8.36
N VAL A 21 3.15 5.16 8.31
CA VAL A 21 4.42 5.64 7.74
C VAL A 21 5.62 5.08 8.50
N ILE A 22 5.60 5.17 9.84
CA ILE A 22 6.71 4.66 10.67
C ILE A 22 6.72 3.14 10.73
N GLY A 23 5.55 2.49 10.77
CA GLY A 23 5.44 1.05 10.68
C GLY A 23 6.13 0.53 9.42
N PHE A 24 5.82 1.12 8.26
CA PHE A 24 6.48 0.75 7.00
C PHE A 24 7.97 1.11 6.98
N TYR A 25 8.35 2.29 7.48
CA TYR A 25 9.76 2.68 7.60
C TYR A 25 10.58 1.64 8.37
N ASN A 26 10.07 1.17 9.51
CA ASN A 26 10.75 0.18 10.35
C ASN A 26 10.79 -1.20 9.70
N THR A 27 9.81 -1.55 8.87
CA THR A 27 9.82 -2.79 8.08
C THR A 27 10.92 -2.79 7.02
N ILE A 28 11.14 -1.66 6.34
CA ILE A 28 12.15 -1.52 5.29
C ILE A 28 13.55 -1.35 5.88
N TYR A 29 13.70 -0.49 6.90
CA TYR A 29 14.98 -0.18 7.53
C TYR A 29 15.10 -0.87 8.89
N LYS A 30 14.97 -2.19 8.91
CA LYS A 30 15.06 -2.99 10.15
C LYS A 30 16.32 -2.61 10.95
N GLY A 31 16.12 -2.30 12.24
CA GLY A 31 17.18 -1.89 13.15
C GLY A 31 17.49 -0.39 13.16
N ASN A 32 16.91 0.40 12.26
CA ASN A 32 17.00 1.85 12.30
C ASN A 32 15.84 2.44 13.12
N THR A 33 16.11 2.73 14.40
CA THR A 33 15.14 3.35 15.32
C THR A 33 15.27 4.88 15.38
N LYS A 34 15.89 5.51 14.38
CA LYS A 34 16.16 6.96 14.35
C LYS A 34 14.87 7.78 14.41
N PHE A 35 13.77 7.25 13.88
CA PHE A 35 12.51 7.98 13.76
C PHE A 35 11.37 7.27 14.47
N ASN A 36 10.41 8.07 14.92
CA ASN A 36 9.21 7.60 15.60
C ASN A 36 7.96 8.29 15.05
N LYS A 37 6.80 7.95 15.62
CA LYS A 37 5.48 8.48 15.23
C LYS A 37 5.44 10.02 15.17
N ARG A 38 6.11 10.71 16.10
CA ARG A 38 6.12 12.18 16.16
C ARG A 38 6.83 12.77 14.94
N ASP A 39 7.94 12.16 14.50
CA ASP A 39 8.66 12.60 13.30
C ASP A 39 7.77 12.48 12.06
N ALA A 40 7.12 11.33 11.86
CA ALA A 40 6.17 11.17 10.77
C ALA A 40 4.97 12.11 10.87
N GLN A 41 4.49 12.41 12.07
CA GLN A 41 3.43 13.40 12.27
C GLN A 41 3.86 14.78 11.77
N LEU A 42 5.10 15.19 12.03
CA LEU A 42 5.67 16.44 11.54
C LEU A 42 5.85 16.42 10.01
N TRP A 43 6.35 15.33 9.44
CA TRP A 43 6.48 15.17 7.98
C TRP A 43 5.14 15.23 7.26
N MET A 44 4.09 14.65 7.85
CA MET A 44 2.73 14.64 7.29
C MET A 44 1.91 15.90 7.64
N ASN A 45 2.45 16.84 8.41
CA ASN A 45 1.75 18.07 8.75
C ASN A 45 1.84 19.10 7.62
N GLY A 46 0.86 19.08 6.72
CA GLY A 46 0.78 20.01 5.59
C GLY A 46 0.35 21.45 5.93
N LYS A 47 0.06 21.78 7.19
CA LYS A 47 -0.44 23.10 7.65
C LYS A 47 0.35 23.68 8.83
N SER A 48 1.64 23.38 8.98
CA SER A 48 2.47 24.03 10.01
C SER A 48 3.00 25.38 9.53
N TRP A 49 3.03 26.37 10.43
CA TRP A 49 3.68 27.67 10.24
C TRP A 49 5.20 27.57 9.99
N GLY A 50 5.82 26.43 10.36
CA GLY A 50 7.22 26.11 10.06
C GLY A 50 7.34 25.00 9.02
N ILE A 51 8.33 25.10 8.14
CA ILE A 51 8.72 24.03 7.22
C ILE A 51 9.55 23.03 8.03
N TYR A 52 8.97 21.88 8.37
CA TYR A 52 9.73 20.78 8.97
C TYR A 52 10.49 20.05 7.88
N VAL A 53 11.81 20.01 8.00
CA VAL A 53 12.68 19.29 7.07
C VAL A 53 12.40 17.79 7.21
N ILE A 54 11.92 17.19 6.13
CA ILE A 54 11.74 15.74 6.05
C ILE A 54 13.10 15.10 5.83
N ASP A 55 13.43 14.06 6.58
CA ASP A 55 14.68 13.35 6.39
C ASP A 55 14.74 12.69 5.01
N GLN A 56 15.91 12.74 4.38
CA GLN A 56 16.13 12.22 3.05
C GLN A 56 15.79 10.73 2.94
N THR A 57 16.05 9.94 3.99
CA THR A 57 15.74 8.50 4.03
C THR A 57 14.23 8.24 3.96
N ALA A 58 13.43 9.10 4.59
CA ALA A 58 11.97 9.00 4.55
C ALA A 58 11.44 9.38 3.15
N ILE A 59 12.05 10.40 2.51
CA ILE A 59 11.73 10.77 1.12
C ILE A 59 12.05 9.60 0.18
N GLU A 60 13.20 8.97 0.33
CA GLU A 60 13.63 7.83 -0.49
C GLU A 60 12.69 6.64 -0.37
N MET A 61 12.22 6.35 0.85
CA MET A 61 11.21 5.31 1.09
C MET A 61 9.92 5.56 0.30
N ILE A 62 9.42 6.79 0.31
CA ILE A 62 8.20 7.14 -0.43
C ILE A 62 8.44 7.11 -1.95
N ASN A 63 9.59 7.59 -2.42
CA ASN A 63 9.95 7.49 -3.84
C ASN A 63 10.07 6.04 -4.32
N MET A 64 10.59 5.15 -3.46
CA MET A 64 10.63 3.72 -3.73
C MET A 64 9.21 3.15 -3.91
N LEU A 65 8.27 3.47 -3.00
CA LEU A 65 6.87 3.06 -3.14
C LEU A 65 6.23 3.57 -4.43
N ASN A 66 6.46 4.84 -4.77
CA ASN A 66 5.95 5.44 -6.01
C ASN A 66 6.45 4.72 -7.27
N LYS A 67 7.73 4.30 -7.27
CA LYS A 67 8.31 3.52 -8.36
C LYS A 67 7.66 2.14 -8.46
N ILE A 68 7.59 1.41 -7.34
CA ILE A 68 6.96 0.08 -7.28
C ILE A 68 5.51 0.17 -7.77
N ARG A 69 4.75 1.15 -7.28
CA ARG A 69 3.35 1.38 -7.68
C ARG A 69 3.22 1.55 -9.19
N SER A 70 4.06 2.42 -9.76
CA SER A 70 4.02 2.75 -11.19
C SER A 70 4.34 1.53 -12.05
N GLU A 71 5.32 0.72 -11.64
CA GLU A 71 5.69 -0.53 -12.31
C GLU A 71 4.54 -1.56 -12.26
N LEU A 72 3.96 -1.78 -11.08
CA LEU A 72 2.83 -2.70 -10.90
C LEU A 72 1.60 -2.30 -11.74
N ILE A 73 1.24 -1.02 -11.74
CA ILE A 73 0.10 -0.52 -12.53
C ILE A 73 0.38 -0.68 -14.04
N ALA A 74 1.57 -0.34 -14.50
CA ALA A 74 1.92 -0.44 -15.91
C ALA A 74 1.87 -1.90 -16.39
N ASP A 75 2.38 -2.83 -15.60
CA ASP A 75 2.38 -4.25 -15.94
C ASP A 75 0.98 -4.87 -15.85
N GLU A 76 0.17 -4.47 -14.87
CA GLU A 76 -1.20 -4.97 -14.76
C GLU A 76 -2.10 -4.44 -15.88
N LYS A 77 -1.94 -3.17 -16.30
CA LYS A 77 -2.65 -2.65 -17.48
C LYS A 77 -2.37 -3.47 -18.74
N LYS A 78 -1.10 -3.81 -19.02
CA LYS A 78 -0.73 -4.68 -20.14
C LYS A 78 -1.34 -6.09 -20.03
N ARG A 79 -1.56 -6.59 -18.82
CA ARG A 79 -2.19 -7.88 -18.55
C ARG A 79 -3.69 -7.84 -18.81
N ILE A 80 -4.35 -6.77 -18.37
CA ILE A 80 -5.78 -6.53 -18.62
C ILE A 80 -6.05 -6.43 -20.13
N GLU A 81 -5.22 -5.71 -20.88
CA GLU A 81 -5.31 -5.65 -22.36
C GLU A 81 -5.22 -7.03 -23.03
N LYS A 82 -4.54 -7.99 -22.38
CA LYS A 82 -4.41 -9.38 -22.84
C LYS A 82 -5.46 -10.31 -22.24
N ASN A 83 -6.49 -9.78 -21.56
CA ASN A 83 -7.51 -10.52 -20.82
C ASN A 83 -6.94 -11.51 -19.78
N LYS A 84 -5.83 -11.15 -19.13
CA LYS A 84 -5.15 -11.97 -18.11
C LYS A 84 -4.85 -11.17 -16.84
N PRO A 85 -5.85 -10.54 -16.20
CA PRO A 85 -5.63 -9.78 -14.97
C PRO A 85 -5.04 -10.68 -13.88
N ARG A 86 -4.07 -10.16 -13.13
CA ARG A 86 -3.47 -10.82 -11.97
C ARG A 86 -4.23 -10.47 -10.70
N TYR A 87 -4.60 -9.20 -10.53
CA TYR A 87 -5.11 -8.69 -9.26
C TYR A 87 -6.63 -8.74 -9.20
N THR A 88 -7.18 -9.96 -9.09
CA THR A 88 -8.62 -10.22 -9.15
C THR A 88 -9.30 -10.35 -7.78
N LYS A 89 -8.55 -10.22 -6.69
CA LYS A 89 -9.05 -10.44 -5.33
C LYS A 89 -8.73 -9.28 -4.38
N MET A 90 -9.62 -9.05 -3.43
CA MET A 90 -9.36 -8.23 -2.24
C MET A 90 -8.93 -9.12 -1.08
N PHE A 91 -8.08 -8.57 -0.21
CA PHE A 91 -7.52 -9.30 0.93
C PHE A 91 -7.88 -8.57 2.22
N LYS A 92 -8.07 -9.33 3.31
CA LYS A 92 -8.35 -8.78 4.64
C LYS A 92 -7.09 -8.63 5.49
N ALA A 93 -6.04 -9.39 5.17
CA ALA A 93 -4.76 -9.37 5.86
C ALA A 93 -3.59 -9.34 4.88
N GLU A 94 -2.47 -8.74 5.31
CA GLU A 94 -1.23 -8.67 4.54
C GLU A 94 -0.63 -10.05 4.29
N VAL A 95 -0.73 -10.96 5.26
CA VAL A 95 -0.19 -12.32 5.13
C VAL A 95 -0.83 -13.07 3.97
N ASP A 96 -2.16 -12.98 3.80
CA ASP A 96 -2.89 -13.60 2.70
C ASP A 96 -2.49 -12.98 1.35
N LEU A 97 -2.34 -11.65 1.31
CA LEU A 97 -1.86 -10.93 0.14
C LEU A 97 -0.47 -11.44 -0.27
N TRP A 98 0.45 -11.57 0.68
CA TRP A 98 1.82 -12.02 0.45
C TRP A 98 1.91 -13.52 0.14
N GLU A 99 0.91 -14.30 0.49
CA GLU A 99 0.81 -15.71 0.09
C GLU A 99 0.48 -15.84 -1.39
N VAL A 100 -0.46 -15.04 -1.90
CA VAL A 100 -0.91 -15.09 -3.29
C VAL A 100 -0.01 -14.27 -4.22
N HIS A 101 0.45 -13.11 -3.79
CA HIS A 101 1.23 -12.16 -4.57
C HIS A 101 2.59 -11.92 -3.90
N LYS A 102 3.53 -12.83 -4.16
CA LYS A 102 4.88 -12.82 -3.56
C LYS A 102 5.69 -11.57 -3.91
N GLU A 103 5.38 -10.91 -5.03
CA GLU A 103 5.99 -9.63 -5.40
C GLU A 103 5.60 -8.47 -4.47
N LEU A 104 4.56 -8.66 -3.64
CA LEU A 104 4.05 -7.65 -2.71
C LEU A 104 4.49 -7.88 -1.25
N ILE A 105 5.41 -8.83 -1.01
CA ILE A 105 5.92 -9.11 0.35
C ILE A 105 6.44 -7.81 1.01
N ASN A 106 6.07 -7.63 2.28
CA ASN A 106 6.35 -6.45 3.10
C ASN A 106 5.67 -5.15 2.64
N LEU A 107 4.89 -5.15 1.57
CA LEU A 107 4.10 -3.99 1.18
C LEU A 107 2.79 -3.95 1.97
N PRO A 108 2.33 -2.76 2.39
CA PRO A 108 1.10 -2.62 3.15
C PRO A 108 -0.13 -3.09 2.38
N LEU A 109 -1.13 -3.65 3.07
CA LEU A 109 -2.39 -4.05 2.43
C LEU A 109 -3.08 -2.86 1.74
N ASN A 110 -3.06 -1.69 2.38
CA ASN A 110 -3.64 -0.47 1.83
C ASN A 110 -2.89 0.03 0.58
N PHE A 111 -1.60 -0.26 0.45
CA PHE A 111 -0.86 0.04 -0.77
C PHE A 111 -1.44 -0.74 -1.95
N PHE A 112 -1.67 -2.05 -1.77
CA PHE A 112 -2.32 -2.88 -2.78
C PHE A 112 -3.74 -2.39 -3.11
N HIS A 113 -4.57 -2.12 -2.09
CA HIS A 113 -5.93 -1.61 -2.34
C HIS A 113 -5.94 -0.27 -3.07
N SER A 114 -5.00 0.62 -2.75
CA SER A 114 -4.88 1.89 -3.47
C SER A 114 -4.54 1.70 -4.96
N ILE A 115 -3.79 0.65 -5.31
CA ILE A 115 -3.51 0.29 -6.72
C ILE A 115 -4.79 -0.16 -7.43
N LEU A 116 -5.58 -1.05 -6.81
CA LEU A 116 -6.86 -1.50 -7.37
C LEU A 116 -7.81 -0.34 -7.66
N ILE A 117 -7.91 0.61 -6.72
CA ILE A 117 -8.73 1.81 -6.85
C ILE A 117 -8.25 2.66 -8.03
N GLU A 118 -6.94 2.91 -8.17
CA GLU A 118 -6.42 3.71 -9.29
C GLU A 118 -6.66 3.04 -10.65
N MET A 119 -6.70 1.71 -10.69
CA MET A 119 -7.00 0.95 -11.90
C MET A 119 -8.51 0.74 -12.14
N ASN A 120 -9.38 1.30 -11.29
CA ASN A 120 -10.83 1.11 -11.33
C ASN A 120 -11.27 -0.36 -11.29
N MET A 121 -10.53 -1.21 -10.57
CA MET A 121 -10.84 -2.63 -10.40
C MET A 121 -11.76 -2.83 -9.20
N PHE A 122 -13.07 -2.70 -9.42
CA PHE A 122 -14.09 -2.77 -8.36
C PHE A 122 -14.80 -4.13 -8.28
N GLU A 123 -14.76 -4.93 -9.35
CA GLU A 123 -15.34 -6.28 -9.42
C GLU A 123 -14.33 -7.34 -8.96
N VAL A 124 -13.88 -7.21 -7.70
CA VAL A 124 -12.87 -8.09 -7.11
C VAL A 124 -13.48 -8.89 -5.96
N GLU A 125 -13.31 -10.22 -6.00
CA GLU A 125 -13.84 -11.12 -4.97
C GLU A 125 -12.97 -11.07 -3.70
N TYR A 126 -13.56 -11.24 -2.52
CA TYR A 126 -12.77 -11.36 -1.29
C TYR A 126 -12.10 -12.72 -1.22
N TYR A 127 -10.79 -12.71 -0.99
CA TYR A 127 -10.02 -13.91 -0.69
C TYR A 127 -10.56 -14.59 0.57
N GLY A 128 -10.80 -15.90 0.49
CA GLY A 128 -11.35 -16.71 1.59
C GLY A 128 -12.88 -16.78 1.68
N ASN A 129 -13.66 -16.03 0.87
CA ASN A 129 -15.13 -16.13 0.90
C ASN A 129 -15.70 -17.36 0.18
N LEU A 130 -14.89 -18.13 -0.56
CA LEU A 130 -15.36 -19.30 -1.32
C LEU A 130 -15.73 -20.49 -0.44
N SER A 131 -15.24 -20.59 0.80
CA SER A 131 -15.57 -21.71 1.69
C SER A 131 -16.95 -21.60 2.34
N ILE A 132 -17.63 -20.44 2.27
CA ILE A 132 -18.93 -20.25 2.95
C ILE A 132 -20.11 -20.51 2.00
N LEU A 133 -19.91 -20.37 0.69
CA LEU A 133 -21.00 -20.55 -0.29
C LEU A 133 -21.11 -21.98 -0.85
N GLU A 134 -20.12 -22.83 -0.63
CA GLU A 134 -20.18 -24.26 -1.01
C GLU A 134 -20.78 -25.14 0.09
N ASP A 135 -20.71 -24.73 1.36
CA ASP A 135 -21.32 -25.48 2.48
C ASP A 135 -22.86 -25.34 2.51
N ASP A 136 -23.41 -24.19 2.08
CA ASP A 136 -24.88 -23.99 2.02
C ASP A 136 -25.58 -24.71 0.85
N LYS A 137 -24.83 -25.33 -0.08
CA LYS A 137 -25.40 -26.05 -1.23
C LYS A 137 -25.49 -27.56 -1.03
N ASN A 138 -25.01 -28.09 0.10
CA ASN A 138 -25.02 -29.52 0.40
C ASN A 138 -26.05 -29.93 1.47
N GLU A 139 -26.92 -29.02 1.92
CA GLU A 139 -28.02 -29.33 2.84
C GLU A 139 -29.40 -29.19 2.19
N TYR A 140 -29.70 -29.91 1.10
CA TYR A 140 -31.09 -30.21 0.68
C TYR A 140 -31.19 -31.53 -0.08
#